data_AF-A0A1G2V011-F1
#
_entry.id   AF-A0A1G2V011-F1
#
_cell.length_a   1.000
_cell.length_b   1.000
_cell.length_c   1.000
_cell.angle_alpha   90.00
_cell.angle_beta   90.00
_cell.angle_gamma   90.00
#
_symmetry.space_group_name_H-M   'P 1'
#
loop_
_entity.id
_entity.type
_entity.pdbx_description
1 polymer ?
#
loop_
_entity_poly.entity_id
_entity_poly.type
_entity_poly.pdbx_seq_one_letter_code
_entity_poly.pdbx_strand_id
1 'polypeptide(L)'
;MDYKDTIKERLNLLSSELKSFVLNENWRKDAENTGKKYNLNEEKYASLENEIFFVLLCFEPKSDFVENIKRELEIDSNMAGWIAEDVNKNIFSQVEKEIDQMWASGSTDVERETETSEEKNTNNIGQSFEEIILNQARAMQPAREAIPPENLPIENSEPRAIHNYIKNNDPYREPVE
;
A
#
# COMPACT_ATOMS: atom_id res chain seq x y z
N MET A 1 6.20 9.58 -23.05
CA MET A 1 7.50 8.94 -22.79
C MET A 1 7.56 7.73 -23.70
N ASP A 2 8.57 7.60 -24.56
CA ASP A 2 8.72 6.43 -25.43
C ASP A 2 9.19 5.24 -24.58
N TYR A 3 8.50 4.10 -24.66
CA TYR A 3 8.80 2.90 -23.89
C TYR A 3 10.23 2.41 -24.13
N LYS A 4 10.77 2.65 -25.34
CA LYS A 4 12.14 2.29 -25.71
C LYS A 4 13.16 3.05 -24.89
N ASP A 5 12.86 4.29 -24.51
CA ASP A 5 13.78 5.13 -23.76
C ASP A 5 13.78 4.73 -22.28
N THR A 6 12.61 4.41 -21.71
CA THR A 6 12.51 3.87 -20.33
C THR A 6 13.28 2.56 -20.17
N ILE A 7 13.20 1.64 -21.14
CA ILE A 7 13.95 0.38 -21.09
C ILE A 7 15.46 0.62 -21.16
N LYS A 8 15.92 1.53 -22.04
CA LYS A 8 17.35 1.86 -22.14
C LYS A 8 17.87 2.50 -20.86
N GLU A 9 17.12 3.43 -20.29
CA GLU A 9 17.46 4.06 -19.02
C GLU A 9 17.60 3.01 -17.93
N ARG A 10 16.62 2.10 -17.80
CA ARG A 10 16.68 1.04 -16.80
C ARG A 10 17.86 0.11 -17.01
N LEU A 11 18.11 -0.32 -18.24
CA LEU A 11 19.22 -1.20 -18.60
C LEU A 11 20.61 -0.56 -18.38
N ASN A 12 20.69 0.76 -18.28
CA ASN A 12 21.91 1.48 -17.89
C ASN A 12 22.09 1.59 -16.37
N LEU A 13 21.01 1.46 -15.59
CA LEU A 13 21.05 1.47 -14.13
C LEU A 13 21.37 0.08 -13.54
N LEU A 14 21.16 -1.00 -14.30
CA LEU A 14 21.47 -2.36 -13.84
C LEU A 14 22.97 -2.56 -13.60
N SER A 15 23.29 -3.47 -12.67
CA SER A 15 24.65 -3.95 -12.48
C SER A 15 25.19 -4.57 -13.78
N SER A 16 26.52 -4.56 -13.96
CA SER A 16 27.16 -5.13 -15.16
C SER A 16 26.82 -6.59 -15.37
N GLU A 17 26.71 -7.35 -14.27
CA GLU A 17 26.38 -8.77 -14.28
C GLU A 17 24.94 -8.99 -14.73
N LEU A 18 23.97 -8.30 -14.11
CA LEU A 18 22.55 -8.40 -14.48
C LEU A 18 22.29 -7.93 -15.91
N LYS A 19 22.93 -6.82 -16.32
CA LYS A 19 22.88 -6.32 -17.71
C LYS A 19 23.38 -7.36 -18.70
N SER A 20 24.51 -8.01 -18.40
CA SER A 20 25.07 -9.05 -19.26
C SER A 20 24.15 -10.28 -19.33
N PHE A 21 23.55 -10.67 -18.20
CA PHE A 21 22.61 -11.78 -18.13
C PHE A 21 21.37 -11.54 -18.99
N VAL A 22 20.78 -10.34 -18.89
CA VAL A 22 19.63 -9.93 -19.70
C VAL A 22 19.96 -9.95 -21.20
N LEU A 23 21.11 -9.39 -21.59
CA LEU A 23 21.53 -9.28 -22.99
C LEU A 23 21.97 -10.61 -23.62
N ASN A 24 22.45 -11.57 -22.83
CA ASN A 24 22.87 -12.88 -23.33
C ASN A 24 21.69 -13.77 -23.71
N GLU A 25 20.44 -13.39 -23.36
CA GLU A 25 19.20 -14.08 -23.71
C GLU A 25 19.11 -15.56 -23.32
N ASN A 26 20.06 -16.08 -22.55
CA ASN A 26 20.07 -17.48 -22.12
C ASN A 26 18.82 -17.83 -21.31
N TRP A 27 18.33 -16.88 -20.51
CA TRP A 27 17.10 -16.99 -19.73
C TRP A 27 15.85 -17.24 -20.59
N ARG A 28 15.84 -16.82 -21.88
CA ARG A 28 14.70 -17.07 -22.78
C ARG A 28 14.51 -18.55 -23.06
N LYS A 29 15.60 -19.32 -23.15
CA LYS A 29 15.54 -20.78 -23.34
C LYS A 29 14.97 -21.47 -22.11
N ASP A 30 15.35 -21.02 -20.93
CA ASP A 30 14.81 -21.55 -19.67
C ASP A 30 13.33 -21.17 -19.49
N ALA A 31 12.94 -19.97 -19.93
CA ALA A 31 11.54 -19.55 -19.98
C ALA A 31 10.76 -20.40 -20.98
N GLU A 32 11.31 -20.68 -22.17
CA GLU A 32 10.69 -21.55 -23.18
C GLU A 32 10.49 -22.97 -22.66
N ASN A 33 11.51 -23.53 -21.98
CA ASN A 33 11.42 -24.84 -21.35
C ASN A 33 10.33 -24.89 -20.28
N THR A 34 10.22 -23.82 -19.47
CA THR A 34 9.14 -23.68 -18.49
C THR A 34 7.78 -23.62 -19.16
N GLY A 35 7.62 -22.78 -20.19
CA GLY A 35 6.37 -22.66 -20.95
C GLY A 35 5.92 -24.00 -21.54
N LYS A 36 6.86 -24.77 -22.12
CA LYS A 36 6.59 -26.12 -22.64
C LYS A 36 6.20 -27.10 -21.53
N LYS A 37 6.90 -27.08 -20.39
CA LYS A 37 6.63 -27.96 -19.24
C LYS A 37 5.20 -27.81 -18.72
N TYR A 38 4.69 -26.58 -18.68
CA TYR A 38 3.33 -26.26 -18.21
C TYR A 38 2.30 -26.15 -19.34
N ASN A 39 2.68 -26.50 -20.58
CA ASN A 39 1.81 -26.47 -21.75
C ASN A 39 1.13 -25.09 -21.95
N LEU A 40 1.89 -24.01 -21.76
CA LEU A 40 1.42 -22.66 -22.03
C LEU A 40 1.25 -22.46 -23.54
N ASN A 41 0.18 -21.78 -23.94
CA ASN A 41 0.01 -21.34 -25.32
C ASN A 41 0.96 -20.17 -25.62
N GLU A 42 1.07 -19.79 -26.90
CA GLU A 42 1.99 -18.73 -27.35
C GLU A 42 1.74 -17.39 -26.64
N GLU A 43 0.47 -17.04 -26.42
CA GLU A 43 0.08 -15.81 -25.73
C GLU A 43 0.51 -15.81 -24.26
N LYS A 44 0.20 -16.86 -23.49
CA LYS A 44 0.62 -16.98 -22.08
C LYS A 44 2.13 -17.10 -21.95
N TYR A 45 2.79 -17.74 -22.90
CA TYR A 45 4.24 -17.79 -22.94
C TYR A 45 4.84 -16.40 -23.15
N ALA A 46 4.32 -15.60 -24.08
CA ALA A 46 4.75 -14.23 -24.28
C ALA A 46 4.52 -13.36 -23.03
N SER A 47 3.37 -13.53 -22.35
CA SER A 47 3.14 -12.88 -21.05
C SER A 47 4.17 -13.31 -20.01
N LEU A 48 4.44 -14.62 -19.87
CA LEU A 48 5.46 -15.11 -18.93
C LEU A 48 6.84 -14.51 -19.22
N GLU A 49 7.22 -14.43 -20.49
CA GLU A 49 8.49 -13.85 -20.91
C GLU A 49 8.60 -12.37 -20.51
N ASN A 50 7.52 -11.61 -20.69
CA ASN A 50 7.45 -10.21 -20.28
C ASN A 50 7.59 -10.06 -18.76
N GLU A 51 6.87 -10.86 -17.98
CA GLU A 51 6.94 -10.82 -16.51
C GLU A 51 8.35 -11.15 -16.01
N ILE A 52 8.99 -12.18 -16.58
CA ILE A 52 10.39 -12.52 -16.27
C ILE A 52 11.30 -11.32 -16.61
N PHE A 53 11.10 -10.73 -17.77
CA PHE A 53 11.89 -9.60 -18.23
C PHE A 53 11.73 -8.37 -17.32
N PHE A 54 10.53 -8.09 -16.82
CA PHE A 54 10.29 -6.98 -15.90
C PHE A 54 10.97 -7.17 -14.54
N VAL A 55 10.98 -8.40 -14.02
CA VAL A 55 11.75 -8.71 -12.80
C VAL A 55 13.25 -8.56 -13.04
N LEU A 56 13.76 -9.04 -14.18
CA LEU A 56 15.18 -8.92 -14.53
C LEU A 56 15.63 -7.47 -14.76
N LEU A 57 14.74 -6.61 -15.26
CA LEU A 57 14.97 -5.16 -15.33
C LEU A 57 14.74 -4.44 -13.99
N CYS A 58 14.35 -5.18 -12.95
CA CYS A 58 13.95 -4.65 -11.65
C CYS A 58 12.85 -3.58 -11.77
N PHE A 59 11.94 -3.67 -12.73
CA PHE A 59 10.74 -2.85 -12.74
C PHE A 59 9.72 -3.33 -11.71
N GLU A 60 9.72 -4.64 -11.46
CA GLU A 60 8.85 -5.29 -10.50
C GLU A 60 9.67 -6.14 -9.54
N PRO A 61 9.30 -6.19 -8.25
CA PRO A 61 10.02 -6.99 -7.28
C PRO A 61 9.70 -8.47 -7.48
N LYS A 62 10.68 -9.32 -7.19
CA LYS A 62 10.55 -10.80 -7.26
C LYS A 62 9.40 -11.33 -6.39
N SER A 63 9.07 -10.62 -5.30
CA SER A 63 7.95 -10.96 -4.40
C SER A 63 6.60 -10.97 -5.10
N ASP A 64 6.42 -10.10 -6.09
CA ASP A 64 5.12 -9.85 -6.72
C ASP A 64 4.93 -10.74 -7.95
N PHE A 65 6.01 -11.42 -8.38
CA PHE A 65 6.04 -12.24 -9.59
C PHE A 65 4.91 -13.28 -9.63
N VAL A 66 4.59 -13.93 -8.51
CA VAL A 66 3.52 -14.95 -8.44
C VAL A 66 2.14 -14.35 -8.74
N GLU A 67 1.84 -13.18 -8.16
CA GLU A 67 0.56 -12.52 -8.39
C GLU A 67 0.50 -11.89 -9.78
N ASN A 68 1.63 -11.40 -10.30
CA ASN A 68 1.71 -10.87 -11.65
C ASN A 68 1.47 -11.94 -12.70
N ILE A 69 2.17 -13.09 -12.65
CA ILE A 69 1.92 -14.16 -13.62
C ILE A 69 0.49 -14.71 -13.51
N LYS A 70 -0.07 -14.79 -12.30
CA LYS A 70 -1.46 -15.23 -12.11
C LYS A 70 -2.44 -14.30 -12.81
N ARG A 71 -2.22 -12.99 -12.71
CA ARG A 71 -3.03 -11.95 -13.36
C ARG A 71 -2.84 -11.95 -14.87
N GLU A 72 -1.60 -11.95 -15.35
CA GLU A 72 -1.28 -11.76 -16.77
C GLU A 72 -1.45 -13.03 -17.62
N LEU A 73 -1.28 -14.23 -17.03
CA LEU A 73 -1.49 -15.50 -17.73
C LEU A 73 -2.91 -16.04 -17.53
N GLU A 74 -3.73 -15.41 -16.68
CA GLU A 74 -5.07 -15.88 -16.30
C GLU A 74 -5.07 -17.37 -15.91
N ILE A 75 -4.23 -17.73 -14.94
CA ILE A 75 -4.07 -19.10 -14.43
C ILE A 75 -4.45 -19.19 -12.95
N ASP A 76 -4.67 -20.40 -12.45
CA ASP A 76 -4.96 -20.60 -11.04
C ASP A 76 -3.71 -20.39 -10.16
N SER A 77 -3.96 -20.16 -8.87
CA SER A 77 -2.90 -19.83 -7.90
C SER A 77 -1.88 -20.95 -7.71
N ASN A 78 -2.26 -22.22 -7.87
CA ASN A 78 -1.31 -23.32 -7.71
C ASN A 78 -0.39 -23.39 -8.92
N MET A 79 -0.96 -23.28 -10.13
CA MET A 79 -0.18 -23.27 -11.36
C MET A 79 0.78 -22.09 -11.43
N ALA A 80 0.34 -20.89 -11.03
CA ALA A 80 1.21 -19.72 -10.87
C ALA A 80 2.36 -20.01 -9.90
N GLY A 81 2.08 -20.55 -8.71
CA GLY A 81 3.10 -20.91 -7.74
C GLY A 81 4.15 -21.88 -8.28
N TRP A 82 3.73 -22.92 -9.02
CA TRP A 82 4.64 -23.89 -9.61
C TRP A 82 5.51 -23.29 -10.71
N ILE A 83 4.93 -22.48 -11.60
CA ILE A 83 5.68 -21.78 -12.65
C ILE A 83 6.70 -20.83 -12.02
N ALA A 84 6.28 -20.07 -11.02
CA ALA A 84 7.17 -19.15 -10.32
C ALA A 84 8.34 -19.86 -9.64
N GLU A 85 8.09 -21.01 -9.00
CA GLU A 85 9.15 -21.80 -8.37
C GLU A 85 10.17 -22.30 -9.40
N ASP A 86 9.72 -22.78 -10.55
CA ASP A 86 10.59 -23.23 -11.63
C ASP A 86 11.41 -22.09 -12.24
N VAL A 87 10.77 -20.95 -12.53
CA VAL A 87 11.45 -19.75 -13.02
C VAL A 87 12.47 -19.27 -11.99
N ASN A 88 12.12 -19.25 -10.71
CA ASN A 88 13.03 -18.82 -9.66
C ASN A 88 14.26 -19.73 -9.60
N LYS A 89 14.09 -21.05 -9.69
CA LYS A 89 15.19 -22.02 -9.68
C LYS A 89 16.07 -21.93 -10.91
N ASN A 90 15.48 -21.80 -12.09
CA ASN A 90 16.22 -21.90 -13.36
C ASN A 90 16.78 -20.56 -13.83
N ILE A 91 16.11 -19.44 -13.51
CA ILE A 91 16.46 -18.11 -14.04
C ILE A 91 16.91 -17.19 -12.92
N PHE A 92 16.05 -16.87 -11.96
CA PHE A 92 16.36 -15.82 -10.96
C PHE A 92 17.49 -16.20 -10.01
N SER A 93 17.66 -17.49 -9.68
CA SER A 93 18.75 -17.99 -8.83
C SER A 93 20.15 -17.64 -9.37
N GLN A 94 20.29 -17.46 -10.69
CA GLN A 94 21.56 -17.12 -11.32
C GLN A 94 21.98 -15.67 -11.07
N VAL A 95 21.01 -14.80 -10.79
CA VAL A 95 21.19 -13.34 -10.63
C VAL A 95 20.51 -12.80 -9.37
N GLU A 96 20.28 -13.66 -8.38
CA GLU A 96 19.47 -13.34 -7.20
C GLU A 96 20.12 -12.24 -6.37
N LYS A 97 21.45 -12.31 -6.19
CA LYS A 97 22.20 -11.33 -5.40
C LYS A 97 22.12 -9.95 -6.02
N GLU A 98 22.19 -9.88 -7.35
CA GLU A 98 22.19 -8.65 -8.12
C GLU A 98 20.81 -7.99 -8.08
N ILE A 99 19.74 -8.80 -8.23
CA ILE A 99 18.36 -8.31 -8.08
C ILE A 99 18.14 -7.79 -6.66
N ASP A 100 18.50 -8.55 -5.64
CA ASP A 100 18.28 -8.16 -4.25
C ASP A 100 19.10 -6.90 -3.88
N GLN A 101 20.33 -6.77 -4.39
CA GLN A 101 21.15 -5.57 -4.22
C GLN A 101 20.53 -4.34 -4.90
N MET A 102 19.95 -4.49 -6.10
CA MET A 102 19.29 -3.39 -6.80
C MET A 102 18.06 -2.88 -6.03
N TRP A 103 17.28 -3.78 -5.43
CA TRP A 103 16.14 -3.39 -4.59
C TRP A 103 16.56 -2.81 -3.23
N ALA A 104 17.63 -3.33 -2.63
CA ALA A 104 18.19 -2.79 -1.40
C ALA A 104 18.82 -1.40 -1.58
N SER A 105 19.50 -1.15 -2.71
CA SER A 105 20.13 0.14 -3.04
C SER A 105 19.16 1.16 -3.62
N GLY A 106 18.08 0.72 -4.27
CA GLY A 106 16.99 1.58 -4.76
C GLY A 106 16.10 2.14 -3.65
N SER A 107 16.23 1.65 -2.42
CA SER A 107 15.48 2.15 -1.24
C SER A 107 16.04 3.46 -0.67
N THR A 108 17.12 4.02 -1.24
CA THR A 108 17.73 5.27 -0.76
C THR A 108 17.66 6.47 -1.70
N ASP A 109 17.23 6.37 -2.96
CA ASP A 109 17.21 7.55 -3.86
C ASP A 109 16.07 7.49 -4.90
N VAL A 110 14.82 7.64 -4.45
CA VAL A 110 13.75 8.26 -5.25
C VAL A 110 12.95 9.22 -4.35
N GLU A 111 13.65 10.10 -3.64
CA GLU A 111 13.09 11.40 -3.28
C GLU A 111 13.42 12.36 -4.43
N ARG A 112 12.56 12.38 -5.46
CA ARG A 112 12.52 13.51 -6.39
C ARG A 112 11.53 14.53 -5.83
N GLU A 113 12.08 15.45 -5.05
CA GLU A 113 11.67 16.85 -4.92
C GLU A 113 10.19 17.17 -5.17
N THR A 114 9.42 17.21 -4.08
CA THR A 114 8.55 18.37 -3.87
C THR A 114 9.03 19.08 -2.62
N GLU A 115 9.69 20.21 -2.84
CA GLU A 115 10.01 21.17 -1.80
C GLU A 115 8.74 21.55 -1.03
N THR A 116 8.73 21.33 0.27
CA THR A 116 8.55 22.47 1.18
C THR A 116 9.28 22.19 2.49
N SER A 117 10.14 23.13 2.81
CA SER A 117 11.02 23.18 3.96
C SER A 117 10.26 22.98 5.28
N GLU A 118 10.87 22.31 6.25
CA GLU A 118 11.16 22.95 7.53
C GLU A 118 12.20 22.18 8.35
N GLU A 119 13.04 22.97 8.98
CA GLU A 119 14.29 22.66 9.66
C GLU A 119 14.09 22.08 11.07
N LYS A 120 15.12 21.31 11.49
CA LYS A 120 15.57 21.05 12.88
C LYS A 120 14.66 20.12 13.70
N ASN A 121 15.15 19.23 14.56
CA ASN A 121 16.36 19.26 15.36
C ASN A 121 16.66 17.85 15.88
N THR A 122 17.92 17.62 16.23
CA THR A 122 18.39 16.45 16.98
C THR A 122 17.63 16.28 18.29
N ASN A 123 17.11 15.09 18.55
CA ASN A 123 17.23 14.37 19.84
C ASN A 123 16.56 13.00 19.73
N ASN A 124 17.35 11.94 19.91
CA ASN A 124 16.86 10.59 20.15
C ASN A 124 16.01 10.57 21.42
N ILE A 125 14.69 10.43 21.31
CA ILE A 125 13.87 9.68 22.27
C ILE A 125 12.85 8.90 21.43
N GLY A 126 13.04 7.58 21.37
CA GLY A 126 12.24 6.68 20.55
C GLY A 126 10.80 6.59 21.02
N GLN A 127 9.89 6.80 20.07
CA GLN A 127 8.56 6.18 20.04
C GLN A 127 8.30 5.84 18.58
N SER A 128 7.92 4.59 18.30
CA SER A 128 7.52 4.18 16.95
C SER A 128 6.40 5.09 16.46
N PHE A 129 6.36 5.36 15.15
CA PHE A 129 5.27 6.07 14.50
C PHE A 129 3.89 5.45 14.86
N GLU A 130 3.84 4.13 15.02
CA GLU A 130 2.63 3.41 15.46
C GLU A 130 2.19 3.82 16.87
N GLU A 131 3.14 4.11 17.76
CA GLU A 131 2.89 4.49 19.14
C GLU A 131 2.38 5.93 19.25
N ILE A 132 2.86 6.82 18.36
CA ILE A 132 2.35 8.19 18.22
C ILE A 132 0.90 8.16 17.74
N ILE A 133 0.61 7.37 16.71
CA ILE A 133 -0.76 7.20 16.18
C ILE A 133 -1.66 6.59 17.26
N LEU A 134 -1.19 5.59 18.00
CA LEU A 134 -1.97 4.94 19.05
C LEU A 134 -2.29 5.88 20.21
N ASN A 135 -1.34 6.75 20.60
CA ASN A 135 -1.56 7.75 21.64
C ASN A 135 -2.54 8.85 21.20
N GLN A 136 -2.44 9.32 19.95
CA GLN A 136 -3.43 10.27 19.42
C GLN A 136 -4.83 9.64 19.34
N ALA A 137 -4.95 8.40 18.86
CA ALA A 137 -6.22 7.68 18.80
C ALA A 137 -6.85 7.48 20.20
N ARG A 138 -6.04 7.21 21.23
CA ARG A 138 -6.51 7.15 22.63
C ARG A 138 -7.01 8.50 23.14
N ALA A 139 -6.30 9.58 22.85
CA ALA A 139 -6.68 10.92 23.28
C ALA A 139 -7.96 11.44 22.60
N MET A 140 -8.29 10.91 21.41
CA MET A 140 -9.49 11.27 20.65
C MET A 140 -10.71 10.40 20.96
N GLN A 141 -10.63 9.45 21.89
CA GLN A 141 -11.83 8.73 22.30
C GLN A 141 -12.81 9.71 22.95
N PRO A 142 -14.06 9.82 22.43
CA PRO A 142 -15.07 10.63 23.09
C PRO A 142 -15.26 10.07 24.50
N ALA A 143 -15.38 10.96 25.48
CA ALA A 143 -15.66 10.57 26.85
C ALA A 143 -16.85 9.60 26.84
N ARG A 144 -16.59 8.32 27.10
CA ARG A 144 -17.65 7.34 27.36
C ARG A 144 -18.52 7.97 28.42
N GLU A 145 -19.80 8.17 28.10
CA GLU A 145 -20.80 8.82 28.94
C GLU A 145 -20.54 8.46 30.39
N ALA A 146 -20.02 9.42 31.14
CA ALA A 146 -19.75 9.25 32.55
C ALA A 146 -21.10 9.00 33.21
N ILE A 147 -21.29 7.80 33.76
CA ILE A 147 -22.37 7.57 34.71
C ILE A 147 -22.11 8.58 35.84
N PRO A 148 -23.03 9.54 36.08
CA PRO A 148 -22.81 10.56 37.10
C PRO A 148 -22.66 9.89 38.48
N PRO A 149 -21.78 10.40 39.36
CA PRO A 149 -21.53 9.80 40.67
C PRO A 149 -22.80 9.77 41.53
N GLU A 150 -22.99 8.65 42.22
CA GLU A 150 -24.20 8.17 42.91
C GLU A 150 -24.62 8.95 44.17
N ASN A 151 -24.28 10.24 44.29
CA ASN A 151 -24.52 11.03 45.51
C ASN A 151 -25.28 12.35 45.28
N LEU A 152 -26.29 12.33 44.40
CA LEU A 152 -27.31 13.38 44.35
C LEU A 152 -28.56 12.92 45.12
N PRO A 153 -29.11 13.73 46.04
CA PRO A 153 -30.30 13.35 46.79
C PRO A 153 -31.51 13.23 45.84
N ILE A 154 -32.10 12.03 45.80
CA ILE A 154 -33.34 11.77 45.06
C ILE A 154 -34.49 12.35 45.89
N GLU A 155 -34.96 13.54 45.55
CA GLU A 155 -36.17 14.12 46.14
C GLU A 155 -37.31 14.11 45.10
N ASN A 156 -38.28 13.23 45.33
CA ASN A 156 -39.57 13.20 44.64
C ASN A 156 -40.20 14.61 44.64
N SER A 157 -40.39 15.22 43.47
CA SER A 157 -41.33 16.34 43.36
C SER A 157 -41.94 16.45 41.96
N GLU A 158 -43.26 16.46 41.96
CA GLU A 158 -44.19 16.62 40.83
C GLU A 158 -43.90 17.88 39.97
N PRO A 159 -44.39 17.93 38.72
CA PRO A 159 -44.12 19.05 37.81
C PRO A 159 -44.64 20.38 38.37
N ARG A 160 -43.73 21.33 38.60
CA ARG A 160 -44.07 22.69 39.01
C ARG A 160 -44.60 23.49 37.81
N ALA A 161 -45.89 23.74 37.78
CA ALA A 161 -46.49 24.75 36.91
C ALA A 161 -46.27 26.16 37.49
N ILE A 162 -45.46 27.01 36.84
CA ILE A 162 -45.41 28.45 37.16
C ILE A 162 -45.16 29.28 35.88
N HIS A 163 -46.21 29.57 35.12
CA HIS A 163 -46.27 30.78 34.29
C HIS A 163 -47.55 31.52 34.68
N ASN A 164 -47.43 32.49 35.59
CA ASN A 164 -48.51 33.38 35.98
C ASN A 164 -48.78 34.39 34.85
N TYR A 165 -49.54 33.97 33.84
CA TYR A 165 -50.08 34.89 32.84
C TYR A 165 -51.40 35.47 33.36
N ILE A 166 -51.37 36.72 33.84
CA ILE A 166 -52.57 37.43 34.28
C ILE A 166 -53.33 37.88 33.03
N LYS A 167 -54.35 37.12 32.66
CA LYS A 167 -55.11 37.19 31.39
C LYS A 167 -55.90 38.50 31.15
N ASN A 168 -56.02 39.39 32.13
CA ASN A 168 -57.06 40.43 32.13
C ASN A 168 -56.56 41.88 31.97
N ASN A 169 -55.27 42.11 31.71
CA ASN A 169 -54.76 43.49 31.63
C ASN A 169 -53.62 43.65 30.62
N ASP A 170 -53.73 42.99 29.46
CA ASP A 170 -52.79 43.19 28.35
C ASP A 170 -53.33 44.29 27.41
N PRO A 171 -52.81 45.54 27.47
CA PRO A 171 -53.32 46.68 26.72
C PRO A 171 -52.99 46.62 25.22
N TYR A 172 -52.24 45.61 24.78
CA TYR A 172 -51.81 45.43 23.39
C TYR A 172 -52.48 44.22 22.71
N ARG A 173 -53.49 43.61 23.34
CA ARG A 173 -54.23 42.51 22.72
C ARG A 173 -55.27 43.06 21.74
N GLU A 174 -55.01 42.96 20.45
CA GLU A 174 -55.96 43.33 19.41
C GLU A 174 -57.22 42.43 19.45
N PRO A 175 -58.43 42.98 19.25
CA PRO A 175 -59.64 42.19 19.14
C PRO A 175 -59.63 41.39 17.84
N VAL A 176 -59.99 40.11 17.94
CA VAL A 176 -60.07 39.20 16.79
C VAL A 176 -61.44 39.42 16.13
N GLU A 177 -61.46 39.81 14.85
CA GLU A 177 -62.67 39.82 14.00
C GLU A 177 -63.13 38.39 13.64
#